data_AF-A0A4Y8SCI6-F1
#
_entry.id   AF-A0A4Y8SCI6-F1
#
_cell.length_a   1.000
_cell.length_b   1.000
_cell.length_c   1.000
_cell.angle_alpha   90.00
_cell.angle_beta   90.00
_cell.angle_gamma   90.00
#
_symmetry.space_group_name_H-M   'P 1'
#
loop_
_entity.id
_entity.type
_entity.pdbx_description
1 polymer ?
#
loop_
_entity_poly.entity_id
_entity_poly.type
_entity_poly.pdbx_seq_one_letter_code
_entity_poly.pdbx_strand_id
1 'polypeptide(L)'
;MEVILDNGKRPRGVFLPLEEWEALKYGINKASELYKLMDDLSHPDVFEMAPAQFSDYLASPAQQVVNNALDNGLYISYPAGTPNTFVHRYKDGTQETVKYDLHTGSGNIIKKR
;
A
#
# COMPACT_ATOMS: atom_id res chain seq x y z
N MET A 1 19.21 -22.67 -0.84
CA MET A 1 20.18 -21.92 -1.69
C MET A 1 21.25 -22.87 -2.18
N GLU A 2 21.50 -22.92 -3.49
CA GLU A 2 22.54 -23.77 -4.10
C GLU A 2 23.46 -22.94 -5.00
N VAL A 3 24.77 -23.21 -4.99
CA VAL A 3 25.75 -22.51 -5.85
C VAL A 3 25.99 -23.34 -7.10
N ILE A 4 25.72 -22.75 -8.27
CA ILE A 4 25.94 -23.39 -9.57
C ILE A 4 27.39 -23.17 -9.96
N LEU A 5 28.13 -24.26 -10.14
CA LEU A 5 29.53 -24.26 -10.54
C LEU A 5 29.69 -24.58 -12.03
N ASP A 6 30.72 -24.04 -12.68
CA ASP A 6 31.15 -24.52 -13.99
C ASP A 6 32.00 -25.81 -13.91
N ASN A 7 32.39 -26.32 -15.08
CA ASN A 7 33.26 -27.48 -15.22
C ASN A 7 34.64 -27.31 -14.54
N GLY A 8 35.05 -26.07 -14.23
CA GLY A 8 36.26 -25.74 -13.48
C GLY A 8 36.03 -25.47 -12.00
N LYS A 9 34.84 -25.81 -11.46
CA LYS A 9 34.40 -25.53 -10.09
C LYS A 9 34.35 -24.04 -9.73
N ARG A 10 34.25 -23.14 -10.71
CA ARG A 10 34.08 -21.71 -10.46
C ARG A 10 32.59 -21.37 -10.32
N PRO A 11 32.19 -20.58 -9.31
CA PRO A 11 30.81 -20.17 -9.15
C PRO A 11 30.37 -19.31 -10.33
N ARG A 12 29.29 -19.73 -11.01
CA ARG A 12 28.67 -19.00 -12.12
C ARG A 12 27.27 -18.48 -11.81
N GLY A 13 26.64 -18.99 -10.77
CA GLY A 13 25.33 -18.51 -10.34
C GLY A 13 24.94 -19.09 -8.98
N VAL A 14 23.82 -18.62 -8.47
CA VAL A 14 23.19 -19.13 -7.26
C VAL A 14 21.73 -19.40 -7.57
N PHE A 15 21.25 -20.59 -7.25
CA PHE A 15 19.83 -20.90 -7.23
C PHE A 15 19.27 -20.48 -5.88
N LEU A 16 18.29 -19.59 -5.91
CA LEU A 16 17.61 -19.09 -4.74
C LEU A 16 16.10 -19.36 -4.86
N PRO A 17 15.55 -20.32 -4.09
CA PRO A 17 14.11 -20.51 -4.03
C PRO A 17 13.41 -19.23 -3.54
N LEU A 18 12.24 -18.92 -4.11
CA LEU A 18 11.47 -17.74 -3.73
C LEU A 18 11.04 -17.80 -2.26
N GLU A 19 10.82 -18.98 -1.70
CA GLU A 19 10.45 -19.16 -0.30
C GLU A 19 11.60 -18.77 0.66
N GLU A 20 12.85 -18.86 0.22
CA GLU A 20 14.02 -18.45 1.00
C GLU A 20 14.31 -16.94 0.91
N TRP A 21 13.70 -16.23 -0.04
CA TRP A 21 13.90 -14.79 -0.26
C TRP A 21 13.53 -13.96 0.98
N GLU A 22 12.40 -14.27 1.62
CA GLU A 22 11.89 -13.55 2.79
C GLU A 22 12.91 -13.49 3.94
N ALA A 23 13.70 -14.55 4.12
CA ALA A 23 14.74 -14.61 5.14
C ALA A 23 16.01 -13.83 4.76
N LEU A 24 16.28 -13.66 3.46
CA LEU A 24 17.53 -13.11 2.95
C LEU A 24 17.45 -11.63 2.55
N LYS A 25 16.25 -11.14 2.20
CA LYS A 25 16.05 -9.79 1.65
C LYS A 25 16.63 -8.68 2.54
N TYR A 26 16.62 -8.84 3.86
CA TYR A 26 17.15 -7.84 4.80
C TYR A 26 18.68 -7.72 4.77
N GLY A 27 19.39 -8.74 4.31
CA GLY A 27 20.85 -8.74 4.17
C GLY A 27 21.35 -8.22 2.82
N ILE A 28 20.45 -7.91 1.89
CA ILE A 28 20.77 -7.53 0.51
C ILE A 28 20.50 -6.05 0.30
N ASN A 29 21.38 -5.37 -0.43
CA ASN A 29 21.22 -3.96 -0.74
C ASN A 29 19.96 -3.75 -1.60
N LYS A 30 19.00 -2.96 -1.09
CA LYS A 30 17.74 -2.62 -1.76
C LYS A 30 17.92 -1.91 -3.12
N ALA A 31 19.06 -1.25 -3.34
CA ALA A 31 19.37 -0.60 -4.61
C ALA A 31 19.90 -1.58 -5.67
N SER A 32 20.20 -2.83 -5.32
CA SER A 32 20.72 -3.83 -6.26
C SER A 32 19.65 -4.32 -7.22
N GLU A 33 20.07 -4.66 -8.45
CA GLU A 33 19.17 -5.26 -9.46
C GLU A 33 18.60 -6.60 -9.00
N LEU A 34 19.39 -7.41 -8.28
CA LEU A 34 18.92 -8.67 -7.70
C LEU A 34 17.78 -8.43 -6.71
N TYR A 35 17.88 -7.41 -5.85
CA TYR A 35 16.82 -7.11 -4.90
C TYR A 35 15.52 -6.77 -5.63
N LYS A 36 15.59 -5.89 -6.63
CA LYS A 36 14.40 -5.52 -7.43
C LYS A 36 13.78 -6.72 -8.12
N LEU A 37 14.61 -7.52 -8.80
CA LEU A 37 14.15 -8.73 -9.50
C LEU A 37 13.47 -9.71 -8.55
N MET A 38 14.07 -9.97 -7.38
CA MET A 38 13.51 -10.91 -6.42
C MET A 38 12.24 -10.37 -5.75
N ASP A 39 12.18 -9.07 -5.46
CA ASP A 39 10.98 -8.41 -4.94
C ASP A 39 9.82 -8.52 -5.94
N ASP A 40 10.07 -8.25 -7.22
CA ASP A 40 9.10 -8.37 -8.31
C ASP A 40 8.62 -9.83 -8.49
N LEU A 41 9.52 -10.82 -8.41
CA LEU A 41 9.18 -12.25 -8.56
C LEU A 41 8.50 -12.85 -7.33
N SER A 42 8.71 -12.27 -6.15
CA SER A 42 8.18 -12.78 -4.88
C SER A 42 6.72 -12.41 -4.63
N HIS A 43 6.17 -11.49 -5.41
CA HIS A 43 4.77 -11.11 -5.35
C HIS A 43 4.06 -11.58 -6.63
N PRO A 44 2.86 -12.18 -6.53
CA PRO A 44 2.04 -12.43 -7.71
C PRO A 44 1.80 -11.11 -8.44
N ASP A 45 1.75 -11.12 -9.76
CA ASP A 45 1.29 -9.95 -10.51
C ASP A 45 -0.13 -9.60 -10.04
N VAL A 46 -0.42 -8.31 -9.87
CA VAL A 46 -1.76 -7.82 -9.49
C VAL A 46 -2.86 -8.31 -10.45
N PHE A 47 -2.52 -8.61 -11.70
CA PHE A 47 -3.43 -9.17 -12.71
C PHE A 47 -3.65 -10.69 -12.56
N GLU A 48 -2.80 -11.37 -11.79
CA GLU A 48 -2.89 -12.81 -11.50
C GLU A 48 -3.51 -13.10 -10.12
N MET A 49 -3.62 -12.08 -9.26
CA MET A 49 -4.25 -12.21 -7.95
C MET A 49 -5.76 -12.43 -8.05
N ALA A 50 -6.30 -13.33 -7.22
CA ALA A 50 -7.74 -13.36 -6.97
C ALA A 50 -8.17 -12.06 -6.23
N PRO A 51 -9.45 -11.63 -6.35
CA PRO A 51 -9.91 -10.39 -5.73
C PRO A 51 -9.62 -10.26 -4.22
N ALA A 52 -9.72 -11.36 -3.46
CA ALA A 52 -9.42 -11.38 -2.03
C ALA A 52 -7.93 -11.13 -1.76
N GLN A 53 -7.04 -11.79 -2.52
CA GLN A 53 -5.59 -11.63 -2.37
C GLN A 53 -5.15 -10.20 -2.71
N PHE A 54 -5.73 -9.60 -3.75
CA PHE A 54 -5.46 -8.23 -4.10
C PHE A 54 -5.92 -7.24 -3.02
N SER A 55 -7.10 -7.48 -2.43
CA SER A 55 -7.59 -6.68 -1.29
C SER A 55 -6.64 -6.75 -0.10
N ASP A 56 -6.15 -7.94 0.25
CA ASP A 56 -5.20 -8.13 1.35
C ASP A 56 -3.86 -7.47 1.06
N TYR A 57 -3.36 -7.59 -0.18
CA TYR A 57 -2.14 -6.93 -0.64
C TYR A 57 -2.21 -5.40 -0.49
N LEU A 58 -3.35 -4.80 -0.80
CA LEU A 58 -3.55 -3.35 -0.71
C LEU A 58 -3.81 -2.84 0.72
N ALA A 59 -4.20 -3.69 1.67
CA ALA A 59 -4.66 -3.26 2.99
C ALA A 59 -3.59 -2.44 3.75
N SER A 60 -2.35 -2.92 3.78
CA SER A 60 -1.23 -2.26 4.46
C SER A 60 -0.83 -0.94 3.81
N PRO A 61 -0.50 -0.88 2.50
CA PRO A 61 -0.14 0.40 1.87
C PRO A 61 -1.29 1.41 1.89
N ALA A 62 -2.55 0.97 1.74
CA ALA A 62 -3.71 1.87 1.87
C ALA A 62 -3.77 2.50 3.27
N GLN A 63 -3.58 1.69 4.32
CA GLN A 63 -3.58 2.20 5.70
C GLN A 63 -2.44 3.20 5.93
N GLN A 64 -1.25 2.96 5.39
CA GLN A 64 -0.13 3.89 5.48
C GLN A 64 -0.44 5.24 4.81
N VAL A 65 -1.03 5.22 3.62
CA VAL A 65 -1.45 6.44 2.90
C VAL A 65 -2.48 7.23 3.73
N VAL A 66 -3.47 6.54 4.31
CA VAL A 66 -4.48 7.19 5.16
C VAL A 66 -3.84 7.82 6.40
N ASN A 67 -2.95 7.09 7.08
CA ASN A 67 -2.26 7.60 8.26
C ASN A 67 -1.42 8.84 7.92
N ASN A 68 -0.67 8.80 6.82
CA ASN A 68 0.13 9.94 6.36
C ASN A 68 -0.75 11.14 6.01
N ALA A 69 -1.91 10.94 5.38
CA ALA A 69 -2.84 12.02 5.08
C ALA A 69 -3.38 12.68 6.37
N LEU A 70 -3.78 11.87 7.34
CA LEU A 70 -4.25 12.33 8.65
C LEU A 70 -3.16 13.08 9.42
N ASP A 71 -1.91 12.61 9.36
CA ASP A 71 -0.76 13.26 9.98
C ASP A 71 -0.47 14.64 9.38
N ASN A 72 -0.80 14.84 8.10
CA ASN A 72 -0.69 16.11 7.39
C ASN A 72 -1.93 17.02 7.55
N GLY A 73 -2.85 16.68 8.46
CA GLY A 73 -4.05 17.49 8.75
C GLY A 73 -5.20 17.30 7.76
N LEU A 74 -5.13 16.29 6.90
CA LEU A 74 -6.27 15.89 6.05
C LEU A 74 -7.28 15.04 6.86
N TYR A 75 -8.32 14.59 6.18
CA TYR A 75 -9.45 13.90 6.77
C TYR A 75 -9.88 12.69 5.93
N ILE A 76 -10.55 11.74 6.57
CA ILE A 76 -11.31 10.70 5.90
C ILE A 76 -12.73 11.22 5.67
N SER A 77 -13.25 11.08 4.45
CA SER A 77 -14.61 11.51 4.09
C SER A 77 -15.50 10.31 3.78
N TYR A 78 -16.70 10.27 4.36
CA TYR A 78 -17.71 9.24 4.08
C TYR A 78 -19.13 9.84 4.06
N PRO A 79 -20.08 9.24 3.32
CA PRO A 79 -21.45 9.75 3.22
C PRO A 79 -22.15 9.86 4.58
N ALA A 80 -22.86 10.96 4.81
CA ALA A 80 -23.60 11.22 6.06
C ALA A 80 -25.04 10.70 6.07
N GLY A 81 -25.46 9.94 5.04
CA GLY A 81 -26.81 9.41 4.89
C GLY A 81 -27.83 10.39 4.28
N THR A 82 -27.47 11.66 4.12
CA THR A 82 -28.27 12.67 3.40
C THR A 82 -27.61 13.06 2.08
N PRO A 83 -28.38 13.45 1.04
CA PRO A 83 -27.82 13.86 -0.24
C PRO A 83 -26.78 14.97 -0.09
N ASN A 84 -25.69 14.85 -0.85
CA ASN A 84 -24.59 15.83 -0.93
C ASN A 84 -23.97 16.17 0.42
N THR A 85 -24.05 15.27 1.39
CA THR A 85 -23.55 15.49 2.75
C THR A 85 -22.55 14.42 3.12
N PHE A 86 -21.43 14.83 3.68
CA PHE A 86 -20.33 13.95 4.07
C PHE A 86 -19.89 14.26 5.48
N VAL A 87 -19.35 13.26 6.16
CA VAL A 87 -18.64 13.42 7.42
C VAL A 87 -17.15 13.36 7.15
N HIS A 88 -16.44 14.41 7.54
CA HIS A 88 -14.99 14.49 7.57
C HIS A 88 -14.52 14.12 8.97
N ARG A 89 -13.67 13.09 9.08
CA ARG A 89 -13.05 12.68 10.34
C ARG A 89 -11.56 12.96 10.30
N TYR A 90 -11.09 13.69 11.30
CA TYR A 90 -9.69 14.07 11.46
C TYR A 90 -8.95 13.14 12.43
N LYS A 91 -7.62 13.27 12.48
CA LYS A 91 -6.73 12.44 13.31
C LYS A 91 -7.06 12.54 14.81
N ASP A 92 -7.41 13.73 15.27
CA ASP A 92 -7.74 14.04 16.67
C ASP A 92 -9.12 13.53 17.10
N GLY A 93 -9.87 12.90 16.18
CA GLY A 93 -11.23 12.43 16.41
C GLY A 93 -12.31 13.46 16.13
N THR A 94 -11.95 14.72 15.84
CA THR A 94 -12.90 15.77 15.44
C THR A 94 -13.68 15.33 14.21
N GLN A 95 -14.97 15.62 14.19
CA GLN A 95 -15.84 15.33 13.05
C GLN A 95 -16.59 16.57 12.58
N GLU A 96 -16.55 16.79 11.27
CA GLU A 96 -17.30 17.84 10.60
C GLU A 96 -18.29 17.23 9.61
N THR A 97 -19.55 17.62 9.70
CA THR A 97 -20.52 17.30 8.65
C THR A 97 -20.55 18.45 7.66
N VAL A 98 -20.25 18.17 6.40
CA VAL A 98 -20.16 19.15 5.32
C VAL A 98 -21.23 18.85 4.28
N LYS A 99 -21.99 19.87 3.88
CA LYS A 99 -22.93 19.80 2.77
C LYS A 99 -22.34 20.53 1.57
N TYR A 100 -22.31 19.86 0.43
CA TYR A 100 -21.82 20.43 -0.83
C TYR A 100 -22.98 21.00 -1.64
N ASP A 101 -22.77 22.20 -2.18
CA ASP A 101 -23.55 22.74 -3.27
C ASP A 101 -23.07 22.13 -4.59
N LEU A 102 -23.96 21.44 -5.30
CA LEU A 102 -23.64 20.76 -6.56
C LEU A 102 -23.39 21.71 -7.73
N HIS A 103 -23.86 22.96 -7.64
CA HIS A 103 -23.66 23.95 -8.70
C HIS A 103 -22.29 24.61 -8.62
N THR A 104 -21.79 24.84 -7.40
CA THR A 104 -20.54 25.57 -7.15
C THR A 104 -19.39 24.68 -6.69
N GLY A 105 -19.67 23.45 -6.26
CA GLY A 105 -18.71 22.55 -5.62
C GLY A 105 -18.30 23.00 -4.21
N SER A 106 -18.91 24.07 -3.68
CA SER A 106 -18.54 24.64 -2.38
C SER A 106 -19.13 23.83 -1.24
N GLY A 107 -18.29 23.48 -0.25
CA GLY A 107 -18.69 22.78 0.96
C GLY A 107 -18.98 23.75 2.11
N ASN A 108 -20.09 23.56 2.81
CA ASN A 108 -20.44 24.30 4.02
C ASN A 108 -20.51 23.34 5.22
N ILE A 109 -19.81 23.68 6.30
CA ILE A 109 -19.87 22.92 7.56
C ILE A 109 -21.25 23.18 8.19
N ILE A 110 -22.06 22.13 8.30
CA ILE A 110 -23.39 22.19 8.91
C ILE A 110 -23.40 21.67 10.35
N LYS A 111 -22.34 20.96 10.76
CA LYS A 111 -22.20 20.43 12.13
C LYS A 111 -20.74 20.13 12.46
N LYS A 112 -20.33 20.38 13.70
CA LYS A 112 -19.02 20.00 14.25
C LYS A 112 -19.20 19.25 15.56
N ARG A 113 -18.40 18.21 15.79
CA ARG A 113 -18.41 17.37 16.99
C ARG A 113 -17.00 17.02 17.41
#